data_AF-A0A419FD26-F1
#
_entry.id   AF-A0A419FD26-F1
#
_cell.length_a   1.000
_cell.length_b   1.000
_cell.length_c   1.000
_cell.angle_alpha   90.00
_cell.angle_beta   90.00
_cell.angle_gamma   90.00
#
_symmetry.space_group_name_H-M   'P 1'
#
loop_
_entity.id
_entity.type
_entity.pdbx_description
1 polymer ?
#
loop_
_entity_poly.entity_id
_entity_poly.type
_entity_poly.pdbx_seq_one_letter_code
_entity_poly.pdbx_strand_id
1 'polypeptide(L)'
;MMISRFFSGRRGAILVTAALCLALPGLANAVTYTFDQSWGAPGFTLVQQDAAGAEVNFSVPYMELVDVSINGEAMTEIVIPGVQLPNEAGSPNLPVASRYLALPQGAYAELRVIEYRSEVYHNVNVAPA
;
A
#
# COMPACT_ATOMS: atom_id res chain seq x y z
N MET A 1 -24.93 -25.50 -60.22
CA MET A 1 -23.69 -24.72 -60.44
C MET A 1 -23.50 -23.78 -59.26
N MET A 2 -22.54 -24.14 -58.40
CA MET A 2 -21.75 -23.33 -57.48
C MET A 2 -22.44 -22.32 -56.53
N ILE A 3 -22.66 -22.76 -55.30
CA ILE A 3 -22.60 -21.90 -54.10
C ILE A 3 -21.28 -22.20 -53.40
N SER A 4 -20.47 -21.17 -53.18
CA SER A 4 -19.75 -20.91 -51.93
C SER A 4 -18.48 -20.11 -52.22
N ARG A 5 -18.30 -19.02 -51.47
CA ARG A 5 -17.06 -18.63 -50.76
C ARG A 5 -17.04 -17.12 -50.57
N PHE A 6 -17.67 -16.67 -49.49
CA PHE A 6 -17.36 -15.38 -48.87
C PHE A 6 -17.78 -15.50 -47.41
N PHE A 7 -16.85 -15.84 -46.50
CA PHE A 7 -16.91 -15.56 -45.05
C PHE A 7 -15.75 -16.27 -44.33
N SER A 8 -14.49 -15.83 -44.51
CA SER A 8 -13.34 -16.33 -43.73
C SER A 8 -12.57 -15.26 -42.95
N GLY A 9 -12.67 -13.96 -43.30
CA GLY A 9 -11.89 -12.90 -42.63
C GLY A 9 -12.45 -12.40 -41.29
N ARG A 10 -13.77 -12.19 -41.17
CA ARG A 10 -14.39 -11.64 -39.95
C ARG A 10 -14.46 -12.62 -38.77
N ARG A 11 -14.52 -13.93 -39.06
CA ARG A 11 -14.63 -14.97 -38.02
C ARG A 11 -13.30 -15.21 -37.31
N GLY A 12 -12.18 -15.17 -38.05
CA GLY A 12 -10.85 -15.27 -37.47
C GLY A 12 -10.51 -14.07 -36.57
N ALA A 13 -10.84 -12.85 -37.01
CA ALA A 13 -10.62 -11.65 -36.21
C ALA A 13 -11.40 -11.67 -34.88
N ILE A 14 -12.69 -12.06 -34.90
CA ILE A 14 -13.51 -12.17 -33.68
C ILE A 14 -12.97 -13.24 -32.72
N LEU A 15 -12.50 -14.38 -33.24
CA LEU A 15 -11.92 -15.45 -32.41
C LEU A 15 -10.60 -15.02 -31.77
N VAL A 16 -9.77 -14.26 -32.48
CA VAL A 16 -8.50 -13.72 -31.95
C VAL A 16 -8.77 -12.66 -30.88
N THR A 17 -9.74 -11.76 -31.09
CA THR A 17 -10.12 -10.76 -30.07
C THR A 17 -10.73 -11.41 -28.83
N ALA A 18 -11.57 -12.44 -28.98
CA ALA A 18 -12.15 -13.18 -27.86
C ALA A 18 -11.07 -13.97 -27.06
N ALA A 19 -10.11 -14.58 -27.75
CA ALA A 19 -8.98 -15.26 -27.11
C ALA A 19 -8.06 -14.29 -26.36
N LEU A 20 -7.87 -13.07 -26.87
CA LEU A 20 -7.04 -12.04 -26.22
C LEU A 20 -7.69 -11.47 -24.94
N CYS A 21 -9.02 -11.33 -24.90
CA CYS A 21 -9.73 -10.92 -23.68
C CYS A 21 -9.74 -11.99 -22.58
N LEU A 22 -9.66 -13.27 -22.93
CA LEU A 22 -9.58 -14.38 -21.96
C LEU A 22 -8.18 -14.60 -21.39
N ALA A 23 -7.15 -14.03 -22.02
CA ALA A 23 -5.76 -14.21 -21.63
C ALA A 23 -5.23 -13.10 -20.69
N LEU A 24 -6.09 -12.18 -20.21
CA LEU A 24 -5.69 -11.20 -19.20
C LEU A 24 -5.38 -11.93 -17.89
N PRO A 25 -4.09 -12.07 -17.49
CA PRO A 25 -3.78 -12.61 -16.19
C PRO A 25 -4.28 -11.64 -15.12
N GLY A 26 -4.65 -12.20 -13.96
CA GLY A 26 -5.26 -11.50 -12.84
C GLY A 26 -4.61 -10.15 -12.57
N LEU A 27 -5.41 -9.10 -12.73
CA LEU A 27 -5.08 -7.77 -12.24
C LEU A 27 -4.87 -7.93 -10.73
N ALA A 28 -3.70 -7.54 -10.23
CA ALA A 28 -3.48 -7.40 -8.80
C ALA A 28 -4.56 -6.43 -8.29
N ASN A 29 -5.48 -6.93 -7.46
CA ASN A 29 -6.48 -6.08 -6.85
C ASN A 29 -5.78 -5.32 -5.73
N ALA A 30 -5.87 -3.99 -5.80
CA ALA A 30 -5.51 -3.13 -4.70
C ALA A 30 -6.80 -2.51 -4.15
N VAL A 31 -6.99 -2.61 -2.84
CA VAL A 31 -8.06 -1.87 -2.14
C VAL A 31 -7.42 -0.69 -1.43
N THR A 32 -7.82 0.52 -1.82
CA THR A 32 -7.33 1.76 -1.20
C THR A 32 -8.26 2.20 -0.08
N TYR A 33 -7.70 2.47 1.09
CA TYR A 33 -8.37 3.08 2.23
C TYR A 33 -7.83 4.50 2.39
N THR A 34 -8.71 5.50 2.31
CA THR A 34 -8.37 6.92 2.43
C THR A 34 -8.73 7.44 3.81
N PHE A 35 -7.86 8.28 4.38
CA PHE A 35 -8.05 8.88 5.70
C PHE A 35 -8.31 10.38 5.55
N ASP A 36 -9.58 10.76 5.38
CA ASP A 36 -9.98 12.14 5.05
C ASP A 36 -9.80 13.14 6.21
N GLN A 37 -9.51 12.65 7.40
CA GLN A 37 -9.41 13.43 8.63
C GLN A 37 -7.97 13.48 9.17
N SER A 38 -6.99 13.78 8.32
CA SER A 38 -5.60 13.93 8.76
C SER A 38 -5.41 15.23 9.57
N TRP A 39 -4.58 15.17 10.60
CA TRP A 39 -4.24 16.33 11.44
C TRP A 39 -3.16 17.23 10.81
N GLY A 40 -2.61 16.85 9.65
CA GLY A 40 -1.63 17.65 8.93
C GLY A 40 -1.28 17.05 7.57
N ALA A 41 -0.17 17.54 7.01
CA ALA A 41 0.36 17.06 5.74
C ALA A 41 0.81 15.59 5.83
N PRO A 42 0.78 14.85 4.70
CA PRO A 42 1.26 13.46 4.65
C PRO A 42 2.69 13.28 5.18
N GLY A 43 2.91 12.22 5.95
CA GLY A 43 4.19 11.92 6.58
C GLY A 43 4.42 12.72 7.86
N PHE A 44 5.70 12.95 8.18
CA PHE A 44 6.10 13.69 9.38
C PHE A 44 6.09 15.19 9.14
N THR A 45 5.43 15.94 10.02
CA THR A 45 5.41 17.41 10.04
C THR A 45 5.81 17.90 11.42
N LEU A 46 6.73 18.87 11.49
CA LEU A 46 7.07 19.54 12.74
C LEU A 46 5.98 20.55 13.08
N VAL A 47 5.28 20.35 14.20
CA VAL A 47 4.21 21.25 14.67
C VAL A 47 4.84 22.42 15.43
N GLN A 48 5.73 22.12 16.37
CA GLN A 48 6.46 23.12 17.15
C GLN A 48 7.79 22.53 17.63
N GLN A 49 8.77 23.42 17.86
CA GLN A 49 10.02 23.08 18.52
C GLN A 49 10.50 24.23 19.40
N ASP A 50 10.95 23.91 20.61
CA ASP A 50 11.60 24.82 21.53
C ASP A 50 12.67 24.10 22.39
N ALA A 51 13.11 24.73 23.48
CA ALA A 51 14.12 24.17 24.38
C ALA A 51 13.60 22.98 25.22
N ALA A 52 12.29 22.84 25.37
CA ALA A 52 11.66 21.74 26.11
C ALA A 52 11.40 20.51 25.23
N GLY A 53 11.23 20.70 23.92
CA GLY A 53 11.10 19.56 23.00
C GLY A 53 10.66 19.91 21.58
N ALA A 54 10.27 18.87 20.84
CA ALA A 54 9.69 18.97 19.51
C ALA A 54 8.38 18.19 19.47
N GLU A 55 7.33 18.82 18.97
CA GLU A 55 6.05 18.17 18.67
C GLU A 55 6.00 17.83 17.19
N VAL A 56 5.73 16.55 16.89
CA VAL A 56 5.71 16.02 15.53
C VAL A 56 4.36 15.36 15.28
N ASN A 57 3.71 15.77 14.21
CA ASN A 57 2.55 15.09 13.67
C ASN A 57 2.98 14.08 12.61
N PHE A 58 2.39 12.88 12.63
CA PHE A 58 2.52 11.91 11.55
C PHE A 58 1.15 11.61 10.96
N SER A 59 0.98 11.81 9.66
CA SER A 59 -0.30 11.60 8.99
C SER A 59 -0.17 10.65 7.80
N VAL A 60 -1.01 9.63 7.78
CA VAL A 60 -1.13 8.69 6.66
C VAL A 60 -2.31 9.13 5.80
N PRO A 61 -2.11 9.52 4.52
CA PRO A 61 -3.21 9.98 3.68
C PRO A 61 -4.08 8.83 3.18
N TYR A 62 -3.45 7.71 2.84
CA TYR A 62 -4.10 6.48 2.43
C TYR A 62 -3.17 5.29 2.64
N MET A 63 -3.77 4.11 2.67
CA MET A 63 -3.07 2.83 2.59
C MET A 63 -3.70 1.96 1.50
N GLU A 64 -2.90 1.07 0.93
CA GLU A 64 -3.36 0.09 -0.05
C GLU A 64 -3.15 -1.31 0.50
N LEU A 65 -4.16 -2.16 0.34
CA LEU A 65 -4.05 -3.61 0.51
C LEU A 65 -3.93 -4.23 -0.87
N VAL A 66 -2.77 -4.79 -1.17
CA VAL A 66 -2.45 -5.39 -2.47
C VAL A 66 -2.46 -6.91 -2.34
N ASP A 67 -3.25 -7.58 -3.15
CA ASP A 67 -3.26 -9.05 -3.21
C ASP A 67 -1.93 -9.57 -3.76
N VAL A 68 -1.28 -10.45 -3.01
CA VAL A 68 -0.02 -11.11 -3.41
C VAL A 68 -0.12 -12.62 -3.23
N SER A 69 0.62 -13.38 -4.05
CA SER A 69 0.72 -14.83 -3.90
C SER A 69 2.13 -15.24 -3.52
N ILE A 70 2.29 -15.82 -2.34
CA ILE A 70 3.58 -16.26 -1.81
C ILE A 70 3.47 -17.75 -1.54
N ASN A 71 4.33 -18.55 -2.19
CA ASN A 71 4.32 -20.02 -2.08
C ASN A 71 2.96 -20.67 -2.39
N GLY A 72 2.15 -20.05 -3.26
CA GLY A 72 0.81 -20.54 -3.61
C GLY A 72 -0.28 -20.17 -2.60
N GLU A 73 0.04 -19.45 -1.53
CA GLU A 73 -0.92 -18.89 -0.59
C GLU A 73 -1.28 -17.45 -1.00
N ALA A 74 -2.57 -17.13 -0.94
CA ALA A 74 -3.05 -15.77 -1.14
C ALA A 74 -2.86 -14.97 0.16
N MET A 75 -2.12 -13.87 0.06
CA MET A 75 -1.76 -12.97 1.15
C MET A 75 -1.96 -11.51 0.72
N THR A 76 -1.74 -10.59 1.64
CA THR A 76 -1.92 -9.16 1.42
C THR A 76 -0.66 -8.40 1.78
N GLU A 77 -0.15 -7.61 0.86
CA GLU A 77 0.87 -6.60 1.13
C GLU A 77 0.20 -5.27 1.51
N ILE A 78 0.71 -4.61 2.56
CA ILE A 78 0.22 -3.31 3.00
C ILE A 78 1.18 -2.24 2.48
N VAL A 79 0.67 -1.26 1.73
CA VAL A 79 1.48 -0.17 1.18
C VAL A 79 1.02 1.17 1.74
N ILE A 80 1.98 1.97 2.21
CA ILE A 80 1.77 3.38 2.57
C ILE A 80 2.75 4.24 1.76
N PRO A 81 2.30 5.32 1.10
CA PRO A 81 3.18 6.19 0.32
C PRO A 81 4.33 6.77 1.16
N GLY A 82 5.56 6.69 0.63
CA GLY A 82 6.75 7.22 1.29
C GLY A 82 7.27 6.37 2.46
N VAL A 83 6.74 5.17 2.65
CA VAL A 83 7.15 4.22 3.70
C VAL A 83 7.67 2.95 3.03
N GLN A 84 8.97 2.68 3.17
CA GLN A 84 9.63 1.56 2.48
C GLN A 84 10.56 0.72 3.38
N LEU A 85 10.54 0.92 4.70
CA LEU A 85 11.42 0.15 5.57
C LEU A 85 10.87 -1.27 5.74
N PRO A 86 11.65 -2.32 5.40
CA PRO A 86 11.23 -3.70 5.59
C PRO A 86 11.22 -4.04 7.08
N ASN A 87 10.36 -4.99 7.44
CA ASN A 87 10.32 -5.55 8.79
C ASN A 87 11.31 -6.72 8.94
N GLU A 88 11.35 -7.34 10.12
CA GLU A 88 12.13 -8.56 10.35
C GLU A 88 11.64 -9.72 9.47
N ALA A 89 12.57 -10.43 8.82
CA ALA A 89 12.26 -11.50 7.88
C ALA A 89 11.34 -12.57 8.49
N GLY A 90 10.28 -12.94 7.77
CA GLY A 90 9.30 -13.93 8.23
C GLY A 90 8.25 -13.39 9.21
N SER A 91 8.38 -12.17 9.72
CA SER A 91 7.30 -11.47 10.44
C SER A 91 6.36 -10.77 9.47
N PRO A 92 5.11 -10.42 9.85
CA PRO A 92 4.22 -9.65 9.00
C PRO A 92 4.88 -8.35 8.49
N ASN A 93 4.83 -8.13 7.17
CA ASN A 93 5.43 -6.97 6.52
C ASN A 93 4.53 -5.72 6.69
N LEU A 94 4.65 -5.09 7.85
CA LEU A 94 3.96 -3.83 8.16
C LEU A 94 4.85 -2.63 7.78
N PRO A 95 4.31 -1.59 7.10
CA PRO A 95 5.09 -0.41 6.76
C PRO A 95 5.64 0.31 8.00
N VAL A 96 6.95 0.56 8.02
CA VAL A 96 7.60 1.32 9.10
C VAL A 96 8.16 2.65 8.57
N ALA A 97 7.78 3.75 9.23
CA ALA A 97 8.29 5.08 8.92
C ALA A 97 9.16 5.60 10.07
N SER A 98 10.29 6.20 9.75
CA SER A 98 11.19 6.79 10.76
C SER A 98 11.81 8.11 10.28
N ARG A 99 12.20 8.94 11.24
CA ARG A 99 12.93 10.19 11.03
C ARG A 99 13.93 10.41 12.15
N TYR A 100 15.01 11.11 11.81
CA TYR A 100 15.99 11.56 12.79
C TYR A 100 15.57 12.92 13.38
N LEU A 101 15.75 13.06 14.69
CA LEU A 101 15.61 14.33 15.40
C LEU A 101 16.94 14.66 16.06
N ALA A 102 17.37 15.93 15.92
CA ALA A 102 18.55 16.41 16.61
C ALA A 102 18.27 16.55 18.10
N LEU A 103 19.11 15.96 18.94
CA LEU A 103 19.03 16.07 20.39
C LEU A 103 20.19 16.92 20.91
N PRO A 104 19.94 17.85 21.84
CA PRO A 104 21.02 18.58 22.50
C PRO A 104 22.01 17.64 23.19
N GLN A 105 23.28 18.03 23.20
CA GLN A 105 24.32 17.25 23.85
C GLN A 105 24.02 17.08 25.35
N GLY A 106 24.09 15.83 25.84
CA GLY A 106 23.82 15.50 27.23
C GLY A 106 22.34 15.42 27.60
N ALA A 107 21.43 15.66 26.66
CA ALA A 107 20.00 15.46 26.87
C ALA A 107 19.61 13.98 26.78
N TYR A 108 18.53 13.62 27.48
CA TYR A 108 17.85 12.34 27.35
C TYR A 108 16.50 12.59 26.69
N ALA A 109 16.17 11.82 25.65
CA ALA A 109 14.89 11.93 24.96
C ALA A 109 13.85 11.00 25.59
N GLU A 110 12.63 11.49 25.73
CA GLU A 110 11.42 10.72 26.03
C GLU A 110 10.43 10.92 24.89
N LEU A 111 9.83 9.84 24.38
CA LEU A 111 8.74 9.90 23.42
C LEU A 111 7.41 9.76 24.16
N ARG A 112 6.49 10.69 23.90
CA ARG A 112 5.12 10.63 24.39
C ARG A 112 4.15 10.75 23.23
N VAL A 113 3.22 9.80 23.13
CA VAL A 113 2.08 9.90 22.21
C VAL A 113 1.03 10.77 22.89
N ILE A 114 0.83 11.98 22.34
CA ILE A 114 -0.15 12.95 22.87
C ILE A 114 -1.55 12.57 22.42
N GLU A 115 -1.70 12.23 21.14
CA GLU A 115 -2.97 11.83 20.54
C GLU A 115 -2.72 10.83 19.41
N TYR A 116 -3.66 9.91 19.18
CA TYR A 116 -3.65 9.01 18.04
C TYR A 116 -5.08 8.63 17.64
N ARG A 117 -5.24 8.27 16.37
CA ARG A 117 -6.48 7.69 15.83
C ARG A 117 -6.16 6.33 15.26
N SER A 118 -7.06 5.38 15.44
CA SER A 118 -6.93 4.04 14.87
C SER A 118 -8.21 3.60 14.21
N GLU A 119 -8.04 2.85 13.12
CA GLU A 119 -9.07 2.07 12.47
C GLU A 119 -8.59 0.61 12.46
N VAL A 120 -9.52 -0.32 12.63
CA VAL A 120 -9.20 -1.75 12.75
C VAL A 120 -9.81 -2.50 11.57
N TYR A 121 -8.96 -3.19 10.82
CA TYR A 121 -9.33 -4.05 9.71
C TYR A 121 -9.12 -5.50 10.11
N HIS A 122 -10.15 -6.33 9.95
CA HIS A 122 -10.13 -7.74 10.35
C HIS A 122 -9.95 -8.66 9.14
N ASN A 123 -9.52 -9.89 9.41
CA ASN A 123 -9.37 -10.96 8.42
C ASN A 123 -8.39 -10.62 7.27
N VAL A 124 -7.32 -9.90 7.61
CA VAL A 124 -6.23 -9.60 6.66
C VAL A 124 -5.08 -10.58 6.90
N ASN A 125 -4.76 -11.40 5.90
CA ASN A 125 -3.62 -12.32 5.93
C ASN A 125 -2.37 -11.61 5.41
N VAL A 126 -1.64 -10.92 6.29
CA VAL A 126 -0.51 -10.06 5.89
C VAL A 126 0.69 -10.91 5.44
N ALA A 127 1.24 -10.58 4.29
CA ALA A 127 2.45 -11.21 3.77
C ALA A 127 3.65 -11.03 4.71
N PRO A 128 4.54 -12.02 4.84
CA PRO A 128 5.77 -11.84 5.60
C PRO A 128 6.76 -10.90 4.90
N ALA A 129 7.67 -10.29 5.65
CA ALA A 129 8.77 -9.47 5.16
C ALA A 129 9.94 -10.31 4.62
#